data_AF-A0A372IUV7-F1
#
_entry.id   AF-A0A372IUV7-F1
#
_cell.length_a   1.000
_cell.length_b   1.000
_cell.length_c   1.000
_cell.angle_alpha   90.00
_cell.angle_beta   90.00
_cell.angle_gamma   90.00
#
_symmetry.space_group_name_H-M   'P 1'
#
loop_
_entity.id
_entity.type
_entity.pdbx_description
1 polymer ?
#
loop_
_entity_poly.entity_id
_entity_poly.type
_entity_poly.pdbx_seq_one_letter_code
_entity_poly.pdbx_strand_id
1 'polypeptide(L)'
;MQVRMVIFPGEDGLDVVVWGKWSKGTMRHRHFECRTSMIAVLQELRLLNSEDAQKLEEFVFLDYCPLYSAEIEEDVLAAHGFQPAG
;
A
#
# COMPACT_ATOMS: atom_id res chain seq x y z
N MET A 1 -0.18 12.30 -7.77
CA MET A 1 1.27 12.23 -8.05
C MET A 1 1.71 10.77 -8.16
N GLN A 2 2.63 10.41 -9.06
CA GLN A 2 3.03 9.00 -9.22
C GLN A 2 3.80 8.49 -7.99
N VAL A 3 3.33 7.37 -7.46
CA VAL A 3 3.92 6.65 -6.33
C VAL A 3 4.21 5.21 -6.69
N ARG A 4 5.09 4.58 -5.91
CA ARG A 4 5.31 3.15 -5.86
C ARG A 4 4.79 2.62 -4.53
N MET A 5 4.27 1.41 -4.54
CA MET A 5 3.73 0.76 -3.36
C MET A 5 4.23 -0.68 -3.29
N VAL A 6 4.74 -1.10 -2.13
CA VAL A 6 5.12 -2.48 -1.84
C VAL A 6 4.27 -2.99 -0.67
N ILE A 7 3.90 -4.26 -0.74
CA ILE A 7 3.13 -4.94 0.29
C ILE A 7 3.96 -6.13 0.77
N PHE A 8 4.08 -6.34 2.06
CA PHE A 8 4.87 -7.43 2.63
C PHE A 8 4.25 -7.94 3.93
N PRO A 9 4.54 -9.19 4.33
CA PRO A 9 4.07 -9.71 5.61
C PRO A 9 4.70 -8.96 6.78
N GLY A 10 3.85 -8.54 7.72
CA GLY A 10 4.23 -7.96 9.01
C GLY A 10 3.99 -8.94 10.15
N GLU A 11 4.26 -8.52 11.38
CA GLU A 11 3.82 -9.26 12.58
C GLU A 11 2.28 -9.23 12.61
N ASP A 12 1.65 -10.41 12.56
CA ASP A 12 0.19 -10.59 12.58
C ASP A 12 -0.62 -9.91 11.45
N GLY A 13 0.01 -9.55 10.33
CA GLY A 13 -0.71 -8.87 9.24
C GLY A 13 0.12 -8.58 8.00
N LEU A 14 -0.25 -7.48 7.33
CA LEU A 14 0.38 -6.99 6.12
C LEU A 14 0.73 -5.52 6.27
N ASP A 15 1.95 -5.19 5.88
CA ASP A 15 2.46 -3.83 5.83
C ASP A 15 2.43 -3.31 4.40
N VAL A 16 1.93 -2.09 4.25
CA VAL A 16 1.91 -1.37 2.98
C VAL A 16 2.82 -0.17 3.11
N VAL A 17 3.84 -0.10 2.26
CA VAL A 17 4.73 1.06 2.15
C VAL A 17 4.52 1.72 0.78
N VAL A 18 4.23 3.02 0.80
CA VAL A 18 4.03 3.86 -0.38
C VAL A 18 5.11 4.94 -0.39
N TRP A 19 5.79 5.12 -1.51
CA TRP A 19 6.79 6.16 -1.69
C TRP A 19 6.64 6.88 -3.02
N GLY A 20 6.93 8.17 -3.00
CA GLY A 20 6.91 9.02 -4.18
C GLY A 20 7.93 10.14 -4.02
N LYS A 21 8.17 10.89 -5.10
CA LYS A 21 8.97 12.13 -5.07
C LYS A 21 8.23 13.30 -4.37
N TRP A 22 7.55 13.06 -3.26
CA TRP A 22 6.90 14.16 -2.53
C TRP A 22 7.95 15.14 -2.03
N SER A 23 7.49 16.34 -1.66
CA SER A 23 8.37 17.48 -1.31
C SER A 23 9.45 17.16 -0.25
N LYS A 24 9.27 16.10 0.54
CA LYS A 24 10.22 15.66 1.58
C LYS A 24 10.87 14.30 1.35
N GLY A 25 10.73 13.69 0.16
CA GLY A 25 11.24 12.33 -0.10
C GLY A 25 10.65 11.28 0.85
N THR A 26 9.43 11.53 1.32
CA THR A 26 8.81 10.79 2.41
C THR A 26 8.31 9.43 1.94
N MET A 27 8.52 8.41 2.77
CA MET A 27 7.84 7.14 2.67
C MET A 27 6.64 7.18 3.63
N ARG A 28 5.56 6.54 3.23
CA ARG A 28 4.33 6.41 4.02
C ARG A 28 4.08 4.94 4.27
N HIS A 29 3.73 4.58 5.48
CA HIS A 29 3.52 3.20 5.90
C HIS A 29 2.18 3.07 6.63
N ARG A 30 1.52 1.94 6.43
CA ARG A 30 0.37 1.52 7.22
C ARG A 30 0.37 0.00 7.37
N HIS A 31 0.16 -0.45 8.61
CA HIS A 31 -0.08 -1.84 8.94
C HIS A 31 -1.58 -2.18 8.84
N PHE A 32 -1.88 -3.40 8.40
CA PHE A 32 -3.22 -3.97 8.32
C PHE A 32 -3.23 -5.40 8.87
N GLU A 33 -4.04 -5.63 9.91
CA GLU A 33 -4.26 -6.97 10.50
C GLU A 33 -5.02 -7.92 9.55
N CYS A 34 -5.75 -7.36 8.57
CA CYS A 34 -6.62 -8.13 7.68
C CYS A 34 -6.37 -7.78 6.20
N ARG A 35 -6.08 -8.81 5.40
CA ARG A 35 -5.89 -8.72 3.94
C ARG A 35 -7.10 -8.09 3.23
N THR A 36 -8.31 -8.53 3.54
CA THR A 36 -9.53 -8.03 2.90
C THR A 36 -9.74 -6.54 3.18
N SER A 37 -9.53 -6.10 4.42
CA SER A 37 -9.61 -4.68 4.78
C SER A 37 -8.52 -3.84 4.11
N MET A 38 -7.29 -4.37 4.00
CA MET A 38 -6.21 -3.73 3.26
C MET A 38 -6.61 -3.53 1.79
N ILE A 39 -7.04 -4.60 1.10
CA ILE A 39 -7.42 -4.52 -0.32
C ILE A 39 -8.56 -3.52 -0.54
N ALA A 40 -9.59 -3.53 0.31
CA ALA A 40 -10.70 -2.58 0.21
C ALA A 40 -10.21 -1.12 0.28
N VAL A 41 -9.33 -0.79 1.24
CA VAL A 41 -8.74 0.56 1.37
C VAL A 41 -7.89 0.90 0.14
N LEU A 42 -7.07 -0.03 -0.34
CA LEU A 42 -6.20 0.22 -1.49
C LEU A 42 -7.01 0.43 -2.79
N GLN A 43 -8.14 -0.25 -2.96
CA GLN A 43 -9.05 -0.02 -4.07
C GLN A 43 -9.81 1.31 -3.95
N GLU A 44 -10.29 1.66 -2.76
CA GLU A 44 -10.92 2.96 -2.48
C GLU A 44 -9.99 4.12 -2.84
N LEU A 45 -8.72 4.01 -2.45
CA LEU A 45 -7.66 4.96 -2.76
C LEU A 45 -7.15 4.91 -4.19
N ARG A 46 -7.66 3.99 -5.02
CA ARG A 46 -7.19 3.73 -6.40
C ARG A 46 -5.70 3.39 -6.48
N LEU A 47 -5.15 2.84 -5.41
CA LEU A 47 -3.79 2.29 -5.36
C LEU A 47 -3.71 0.90 -6.00
N LEU A 48 -4.84 0.18 -6.02
CA LEU A 48 -5.03 -1.06 -6.77
C LEU A 48 -6.28 -0.94 -7.65
N ASN A 49 -6.18 -1.47 -8.87
CA ASN A 49 -7.36 -1.74 -9.69
C ASN A 49 -7.98 -3.10 -9.29
N SER A 50 -9.13 -3.43 -9.86
CA SER A 50 -9.84 -4.69 -9.55
C SER A 50 -9.04 -5.95 -9.89
N GLU A 51 -8.23 -5.92 -10.95
CA GLU A 51 -7.42 -7.07 -11.37
C GLU A 51 -6.26 -7.31 -10.40
N ASP A 52 -5.54 -6.25 -10.04
CA ASP A 52 -4.43 -6.31 -9.10
C ASP A 52 -4.90 -6.68 -7.69
N ALA A 53 -6.09 -6.22 -7.29
CA ALA A 53 -6.72 -6.61 -6.04
C ALA A 53 -7.03 -8.10 -5.99
N GLN A 54 -7.60 -8.66 -7.07
CA GLN A 54 -7.86 -10.11 -7.15
C GLN A 54 -6.57 -10.92 -7.10
N LYS A 55 -5.53 -10.49 -7.85
CA LYS A 55 -4.21 -11.12 -7.81
C LYS A 55 -3.61 -11.09 -6.41
N LEU A 56 -3.78 -9.98 -5.68
CA LEU A 56 -3.27 -9.83 -4.32
C LEU A 56 -4.03 -10.68 -3.30
N GLU A 57 -5.35 -10.86 -3.47
CA GLU A 57 -6.16 -11.74 -2.64
C GLU A 57 -5.65 -13.20 -2.70
N GLU A 58 -5.25 -13.65 -3.88
CA GLU A 58 -4.71 -14.99 -4.14
C GLU A 58 -3.20 -15.09 -3.89
N PHE A 59 -2.52 -13.96 -3.64
CA PHE A 59 -1.06 -13.91 -3.53
C PHE A 59 -0.54 -14.61 -2.27
N VAL A 60 0.54 -15.37 -2.45
CA VAL A 60 1.29 -16.03 -1.37
C VAL A 60 2.71 -15.47 -1.33
N PHE A 61 3.08 -14.91 -0.19
CA PHE A 61 4.41 -14.33 0.04
C PHE A 61 5.43 -15.45 0.30
N LEU A 62 6.11 -15.88 -0.76
CA LEU A 62 7.18 -16.89 -0.68
C LEU A 62 8.55 -16.24 -0.78
N ASP A 63 8.88 -15.73 -1.96
CA ASP A 63 10.24 -15.24 -2.28
C ASP A 63 10.28 -13.77 -2.70
N TYR A 64 9.12 -13.12 -2.85
CA TYR A 64 9.03 -11.74 -3.30
C TYR A 64 7.79 -11.02 -2.77
N CYS A 65 7.87 -9.69 -2.82
CA CYS A 65 6.79 -8.79 -2.44
C CYS A 65 6.24 -8.10 -3.70
N PRO A 66 4.92 -8.03 -3.89
CA PRO A 66 4.34 -7.38 -5.05
C PRO A 66 4.57 -5.86 -4.99
N LEU A 67 4.90 -5.30 -6.16
CA LEU A 67 5.18 -3.88 -6.35
C LEU A 67 4.16 -3.28 -7.32
N TYR A 68 3.53 -2.20 -6.90
CA TYR A 68 2.50 -1.48 -7.66
C TYR A 68 2.91 -0.03 -7.93
N SER A 69 2.25 0.57 -8.91
CA SER A 69 2.36 1.99 -9.23
C SER A 69 0.97 2.60 -9.29
N ALA A 70 0.80 3.78 -8.70
CA ALA A 70 -0.47 4.48 -8.71
C ALA A 70 -0.26 5.99 -8.67
N GLU A 71 -1.34 6.76 -8.76
CA GLU A 71 -1.33 8.20 -8.50
C GLU A 71 -2.15 8.53 -7.26
N ILE A 72 -1.50 9.18 -6.29
CA ILE A 72 -2.17 9.65 -5.07
C ILE A 72 -1.47 10.89 -4.52
N GLU A 73 -2.16 11.65 -3.68
CA GLU A 73 -1.61 12.77 -2.92
C GLU A 73 -1.22 12.31 -1.50
N GLU A 74 -0.19 12.93 -0.91
CA GLU A 74 0.38 12.49 0.36
C GLU A 74 -0.58 12.71 1.55
N ASP A 75 -1.37 13.77 1.49
CA ASP A 75 -2.39 14.12 2.48
C ASP A 75 -3.57 13.15 2.47
N VAL A 76 -3.96 12.63 1.31
CA VAL A 76 -4.98 11.57 1.20
C VAL A 76 -4.52 10.30 1.91
N LEU A 77 -3.25 9.89 1.72
CA LEU A 77 -2.66 8.77 2.46
C LEU A 77 -2.69 9.04 3.98
N ALA A 78 -2.29 10.24 4.40
CA ALA A 78 -2.29 10.62 5.81
C ALA A 78 -3.70 10.58 6.43
N ALA A 79 -4.73 11.03 5.70
CA ALA A 79 -6.12 10.96 6.11
C ALA A 79 -6.63 9.52 6.28
N HIS A 80 -6.03 8.56 5.57
CA HIS A 80 -6.32 7.13 5.69
C HIS A 80 -5.33 6.40 6.60
N GLY A 81 -4.72 7.10 7.56
CA GLY A 81 -3.91 6.49 8.61
C GLY A 81 -2.52 6.02 8.17
N PHE A 82 -2.05 6.40 6.97
CA PHE A 82 -0.66 6.16 6.60
C PHE A 82 0.27 7.16 7.28
N GLN A 83 1.16 6.63 8.12
CA GLN A 83 2.11 7.41 8.89
C GLN A 83 3.42 7.59 8.11
N PRO A 84 4.22 8.62 8.41
CA PRO A 84 5.57 8.71 7.89
C PRO A 84 6.38 7.47 8.30
N ALA A 85 7.03 6.79 7.35
CA ALA A 85 8.01 5.77 7.66
C ALA A 85 9.32 6.48 8.05
N GLY A 86 9.77 6.23 9.28
CA GLY A 86 10.96 6.84 9.89
C GLY A 86 12.26 6.16 9.51
#